data_AF-G5A4F0-F1
#
_entry.id   AF-G5A4F0-F1
#
_cell.length_a   1.000
_cell.length_b   1.000
_cell.length_c   1.000
_cell.angle_alpha   90.00
_cell.angle_beta   90.00
_cell.angle_gamma   90.00
#
_symmetry.space_group_name_H-M   'P 1'
#
loop_
_entity.id
_entity.type
_entity.pdbx_description
1 polymer ?
#
loop_
_entity_poly.entity_id
_entity_poly.type
_entity_poly.pdbx_seq_one_letter_code
_entity_poly.pdbx_strand_id
1 'polypeptide(L)'
;MVHRYHELTKFLDADDDDILDLLPSPACKRRLKDLYAELKDIKSVSKALQGSDVTLLDARVWFGGMIAAHPAFADYIGPRATIVHSPDFEAGCVRILKGSSVRLTAAEKRVLRALACTSAVATNGAEDGGEVPESITSISVSNSTNDKILALFMRLYLH
;
A
#
# COMPACT_ATOMS: atom_id res chain seq x y z
N MET A 1 -17.70 -1.68 -20.23
CA MET A 1 -19.17 -1.68 -20.47
C MET A 1 -19.81 -0.35 -20.13
N VAL A 2 -19.65 0.21 -18.93
CA VAL A 2 -20.26 1.50 -18.53
C VAL A 2 -19.84 2.70 -19.39
N HIS A 3 -18.55 2.81 -19.73
CA HIS A 3 -18.08 3.84 -20.68
C HIS A 3 -18.80 3.76 -22.03
N ARG A 4 -18.93 2.54 -22.58
CA ARG A 4 -19.62 2.31 -23.86
C ARG A 4 -21.10 2.68 -23.76
N TYR A 5 -21.75 2.37 -22.65
CA TYR A 5 -23.12 2.79 -22.38
C TYR A 5 -23.26 4.32 -22.47
N HIS A 6 -22.39 5.08 -21.79
CA HIS A 6 -22.44 6.54 -21.84
C HIS A 6 -22.15 7.12 -23.23
N GLU A 7 -21.25 6.51 -24.00
CA GLU A 7 -21.01 6.93 -25.38
C GLU A 7 -22.23 6.65 -26.28
N LEU A 8 -22.88 5.50 -26.12
CA LEU A 8 -24.06 5.13 -26.89
C LEU A 8 -25.27 6.01 -26.60
N THR A 9 -25.43 6.49 -25.35
CA THR A 9 -26.55 7.38 -25.00
C THR A 9 -26.59 8.70 -25.78
N LYS A 10 -25.48 9.12 -26.40
CA LYS A 10 -25.43 10.33 -27.26
C LYS A 10 -26.09 10.13 -28.63
N PHE A 11 -26.32 8.88 -29.01
CA PHE A 11 -26.87 8.49 -30.31
C PHE A 11 -28.29 7.92 -30.20
N LEU A 12 -28.86 7.87 -28.99
CA LEU A 12 -30.23 7.45 -28.78
C LEU A 12 -31.15 8.64 -29.01
N ASP A 13 -32.26 8.40 -29.71
CA ASP A 13 -33.31 9.39 -29.88
C ASP A 13 -33.95 9.68 -28.53
N ALA A 14 -34.08 10.97 -28.20
CA ALA A 14 -34.64 11.43 -26.94
C ALA A 14 -36.16 11.60 -27.01
N ASP A 15 -36.74 11.53 -28.20
CA ASP A 15 -38.18 11.68 -28.46
C ASP A 15 -38.88 10.34 -28.76
N ASP A 16 -38.12 9.23 -28.79
CA ASP A 16 -38.64 7.88 -28.97
C ASP A 16 -39.00 7.25 -27.61
N ASP A 17 -40.29 7.26 -27.28
CA ASP A 17 -40.82 6.74 -26.02
C ASP A 17 -40.52 5.24 -25.82
N ASP A 18 -40.50 4.44 -26.90
CA ASP A 18 -40.17 3.00 -26.83
C ASP A 18 -38.71 2.79 -26.39
N ILE A 19 -37.81 3.68 -26.79
CA ILE A 19 -36.40 3.69 -26.36
C ILE A 19 -36.27 4.23 -24.94
N LEU A 20 -37.00 5.28 -24.58
CA LEU A 20 -36.93 5.90 -23.25
C LEU A 20 -37.37 4.94 -22.15
N ASP A 21 -38.42 4.14 -22.39
CA ASP A 21 -38.93 3.15 -21.45
C ASP A 21 -37.92 2.03 -21.12
N LEU A 22 -36.95 1.80 -22.00
CA LEU A 22 -35.86 0.83 -21.80
C LEU A 22 -34.67 1.43 -21.03
N LEU A 23 -34.60 2.75 -20.86
CA LEU A 23 -33.47 3.41 -20.23
C LEU A 23 -33.57 3.45 -18.70
N PRO A 24 -32.45 3.30 -17.98
CA PRO A 24 -32.42 3.53 -16.54
C PRO A 24 -32.88 4.93 -16.18
N SER A 25 -33.50 5.11 -15.02
CA SER A 25 -33.94 6.44 -14.58
C SER A 25 -32.77 7.45 -14.55
N PRO A 26 -33.03 8.76 -14.73
CA PRO A 26 -31.98 9.78 -14.65
C PRO A 26 -31.19 9.76 -13.34
N ALA A 27 -31.82 9.36 -12.23
CA ALA A 27 -31.13 9.15 -10.95
C ALA A 27 -30.15 7.97 -11.00
N CYS A 28 -30.57 6.84 -11.60
CA CYS A 28 -29.70 5.69 -11.83
C CYS A 28 -28.51 6.04 -12.74
N LYS A 29 -28.75 6.78 -13.83
CA LYS A 29 -27.70 7.25 -14.74
C LYS A 29 -26.64 8.12 -14.04
N ARG A 30 -27.06 9.01 -13.12
CA ARG A 30 -26.15 9.83 -12.31
C ARG A 30 -25.30 8.97 -11.37
N ARG A 31 -25.95 8.11 -10.58
CA ARG A 31 -25.26 7.18 -9.67
C ARG A 31 -24.25 6.28 -10.39
N LEU A 32 -24.58 5.84 -11.61
CA LEU A 32 -23.68 5.04 -12.44
C LEU A 32 -22.44 5.82 -12.88
N LYS A 33 -22.57 7.11 -13.20
CA LYS A 33 -21.42 7.98 -13.53
C LYS A 33 -20.50 8.15 -12.34
N ASP A 34 -21.06 8.41 -11.16
CA ASP A 34 -20.30 8.61 -9.93
C ASP A 34 -19.53 7.33 -9.60
N LEU A 35 -20.21 6.18 -9.57
CA LEU A 35 -19.57 4.88 -9.33
C LEU A 35 -18.48 4.56 -10.37
N TYR A 36 -18.69 4.93 -11.64
CA TYR A 36 -17.69 4.72 -12.68
C TYR A 36 -16.43 5.56 -12.46
N ALA A 37 -16.56 6.78 -11.95
CA ALA A 37 -15.43 7.62 -11.57
C ALA A 37 -14.65 7.00 -10.40
N GLU A 38 -15.34 6.58 -9.34
CA GLU A 38 -14.71 5.91 -8.20
C GLU A 38 -13.95 4.64 -8.61
N LEU A 39 -14.57 3.80 -9.47
CA LEU A 39 -13.92 2.60 -9.99
C LEU A 39 -12.68 2.91 -10.85
N LYS A 40 -12.65 4.06 -11.53
CA LYS A 40 -11.48 4.48 -12.30
C LYS A 40 -10.33 4.84 -11.38
N ASP A 41 -10.60 5.49 -10.26
CA ASP A 41 -9.59 5.86 -9.27
C ASP A 41 -9.02 4.62 -8.58
N ILE A 42 -9.89 3.71 -8.14
CA ILE A 42 -9.48 2.41 -7.56
C ILE A 42 -8.63 1.62 -8.57
N LYS A 43 -9.08 1.53 -9.82
CA LYS A 43 -8.33 0.86 -10.89
C LYS A 43 -6.96 1.51 -11.14
N SER A 44 -6.87 2.83 -11.05
CA SER A 44 -5.61 3.56 -11.20
C SER A 44 -4.62 3.16 -10.10
N VAL A 45 -5.06 3.17 -8.84
CA VAL A 45 -4.25 2.74 -7.69
C VAL A 45 -3.84 1.27 -7.83
N SER A 46 -4.75 0.38 -8.19
CA SER A 46 -4.43 -1.04 -8.41
C SER A 46 -3.39 -1.25 -9.51
N LYS A 47 -3.48 -0.49 -10.61
CA LYS A 47 -2.48 -0.54 -11.69
C LYS A 47 -1.12 -0.01 -11.24
N ALA A 48 -1.11 1.10 -10.50
CA ALA A 48 0.12 1.67 -9.96
C ALA A 48 0.83 0.64 -9.07
N LEU A 49 0.10 -0.06 -8.21
CA LEU A 49 0.61 -1.14 -7.33
C LEU A 49 1.18 -2.36 -8.07
N GLN A 50 0.78 -2.59 -9.32
CA GLN A 50 1.30 -3.68 -10.15
C GLN A 50 2.60 -3.31 -10.88
N GLY A 51 3.10 -2.07 -10.72
CA GLY A 51 4.37 -1.65 -11.31
C GLY A 51 5.58 -2.39 -10.71
N SER A 52 6.64 -2.53 -11.49
CA SER A 52 7.90 -3.15 -11.04
C SER A 52 8.66 -2.31 -10.02
N ASP A 53 8.47 -1.00 -10.05
CA ASP A 53 9.29 -0.03 -9.31
C ASP A 53 8.57 0.53 -8.07
N VAL A 54 7.56 -0.18 -7.58
CA VAL A 54 6.74 0.24 -6.44
C VAL A 54 7.40 -0.15 -5.14
N THR A 55 7.76 0.83 -4.32
CA THR A 55 8.22 0.54 -2.96
C THR A 55 7.04 0.36 -2.00
N LEU A 56 7.28 -0.30 -0.86
CA LEU A 56 6.28 -0.39 0.21
C LEU A 56 5.84 1.01 0.72
N LEU A 57 6.73 2.00 0.64
CA LEU A 57 6.39 3.37 1.01
C LEU A 57 5.40 4.00 0.01
N ASP A 58 5.60 3.78 -1.29
CA ASP A 58 4.69 4.24 -2.33
C ASP A 58 3.32 3.59 -2.20
N ALA A 59 3.28 2.27 -2.00
CA ALA A 59 2.05 1.53 -1.74
C ALA A 59 1.30 2.10 -0.54
N ARG A 60 2.02 2.43 0.54
CA ARG A 60 1.41 3.00 1.75
C ARG A 60 0.85 4.41 1.53
N VAL A 61 1.52 5.23 0.72
CA VAL A 61 1.02 6.55 0.33
C VAL A 61 -0.26 6.42 -0.50
N TRP A 62 -0.28 5.50 -1.47
CA TRP A 62 -1.46 5.27 -2.30
C TRP A 62 -2.65 4.71 -1.51
N PHE A 63 -2.43 3.75 -0.62
CA PHE A 63 -3.48 3.26 0.29
C PHE A 63 -3.99 4.36 1.22
N GLY A 64 -3.10 5.21 1.76
CA GLY A 64 -3.51 6.36 2.55
C GLY A 64 -4.39 7.34 1.76
N GLY A 65 -4.02 7.63 0.52
CA GLY A 65 -4.82 8.46 -0.40
C GLY A 65 -6.18 7.83 -0.71
N MET A 66 -6.22 6.52 -0.93
CA MET A 66 -7.47 5.79 -1.20
C MET A 66 -8.40 5.78 0.02
N ILE A 67 -7.88 5.65 1.23
CA ILE A 67 -8.66 5.75 2.48
C ILE A 67 -9.18 7.18 2.67
N ALA A 68 -8.39 8.21 2.36
CA ALA A 68 -8.84 9.59 2.45
C ALA A 68 -9.99 9.89 1.47
N ALA A 69 -9.95 9.33 0.26
CA ALA A 69 -11.02 9.45 -0.72
C ALA A 69 -12.24 8.59 -0.36
N HIS A 70 -12.02 7.38 0.16
CA HIS A 70 -13.05 6.42 0.49
C HIS A 70 -12.83 5.83 1.90
N PRO A 71 -13.38 6.46 2.95
CA PRO A 71 -13.14 6.06 4.34
C PRO A 71 -13.50 4.61 4.65
N ALA A 72 -14.47 4.03 3.93
CA ALA A 72 -14.88 2.64 4.07
C ALA A 72 -13.74 1.62 3.81
N PHE A 73 -12.67 2.02 3.10
CA PHE A 73 -11.52 1.16 2.86
C PHE A 73 -10.58 1.03 4.07
N ALA A 74 -10.73 1.87 5.10
CA ALA A 74 -9.88 1.83 6.29
C ALA A 74 -9.90 0.44 6.99
N ASP A 75 -11.04 -0.22 6.98
CA ASP A 75 -11.22 -1.54 7.60
C ASP A 75 -10.52 -2.66 6.83
N TYR A 76 -10.25 -2.44 5.53
CA TYR A 76 -9.65 -3.43 4.62
C TYR A 76 -8.18 -3.21 4.36
N ILE A 77 -7.72 -1.95 4.25
CA ILE A 77 -6.33 -1.61 3.86
C ILE A 77 -5.66 -0.62 4.81
N GLY A 78 -6.33 -0.26 5.91
CA GLY A 78 -5.75 0.60 6.92
C GLY A 78 -4.72 -0.12 7.80
N PRO A 79 -3.93 0.63 8.60
CA PRO A 79 -2.94 0.08 9.53
C PRO A 79 -3.46 -0.95 10.53
N ARG A 80 -4.78 -0.95 10.77
CA ARG A 80 -5.48 -1.82 11.73
C ARG A 80 -6.44 -2.77 11.04
N ALA A 81 -6.38 -2.86 9.71
CA ALA A 81 -7.20 -3.78 8.95
C ALA A 81 -6.89 -5.21 9.38
N THR A 82 -7.90 -6.09 9.32
CA THR A 82 -7.79 -7.49 9.75
C THR A 82 -6.74 -8.27 8.96
N ILE A 83 -6.44 -7.84 7.74
CA ILE A 83 -5.39 -8.43 6.89
C ILE A 83 -3.97 -8.13 7.40
N VAL A 84 -3.79 -7.11 8.26
CA VAL A 84 -2.49 -6.73 8.83
C VAL A 84 -2.18 -7.62 10.03
N HIS A 85 -1.45 -8.71 9.80
CA HIS A 85 -1.09 -9.65 10.87
C HIS A 85 -0.17 -9.08 11.95
N SER A 86 0.73 -8.16 11.57
CA SER A 86 1.65 -7.51 12.51
C SER A 86 1.72 -6.00 12.24
N PRO A 87 0.87 -5.20 12.91
CA PRO A 87 0.84 -3.75 12.73
C PRO A 87 2.18 -3.07 13.07
N ASP A 88 2.86 -3.53 14.12
CA ASP A 88 4.15 -2.99 14.54
C ASP A 88 5.25 -3.27 13.50
N PHE A 89 5.20 -4.43 12.83
CA PHE A 89 6.15 -4.76 11.79
C PHE A 89 6.00 -3.83 10.58
N GLU A 90 4.77 -3.70 10.07
CA GLU A 90 4.49 -2.84 8.90
C GLU A 90 4.82 -1.37 9.21
N ALA A 91 4.42 -0.89 10.39
CA ALA A 91 4.70 0.48 10.82
C ALA A 91 6.21 0.72 11.02
N GLY A 92 6.95 -0.29 11.47
CA GLY A 92 8.40 -0.28 11.56
C GLY A 92 9.07 -0.17 10.19
N CYS A 93 8.66 -1.00 9.21
CA CYS A 93 9.15 -0.95 7.83
C CYS A 93 8.91 0.43 7.20
N VAL A 94 7.70 0.98 7.34
CA VAL A 94 7.36 2.32 6.82
C VAL A 94 8.25 3.40 7.44
N ARG A 95 8.53 3.33 8.75
CA ARG A 95 9.44 4.28 9.41
C ARG A 95 10.88 4.18 8.92
N ILE A 96 11.39 2.98 8.70
CA ILE A 96 12.72 2.77 8.15
C ILE A 96 12.81 3.34 6.73
N LEU A 97 11.83 3.04 5.88
CA LEU A 97 11.80 3.55 4.50
C LEU A 97 11.68 5.08 4.43
N LYS A 98 11.06 5.72 5.43
CA LYS A 98 11.03 7.18 5.60
C LYS A 98 12.32 7.78 6.15
N GLY A 99 13.36 6.98 6.40
CA GLY A 99 14.62 7.44 7.02
C GLY A 99 14.49 7.80 8.50
N SER A 100 13.41 7.39 9.16
CA SER A 100 13.12 7.70 10.57
C SER A 100 13.44 6.54 11.52
N SER A 101 14.50 5.77 11.24
CA SER A 101 14.90 4.56 12.00
C SER A 101 15.18 4.84 13.49
N VAL A 102 15.63 6.06 13.81
CA VAL A 102 15.86 6.51 15.19
C VAL A 102 14.56 6.55 16.02
N ARG A 103 13.40 6.70 15.37
CA ARG A 103 12.07 6.83 16.01
C ARG A 103 11.33 5.50 16.16
N LEU A 104 11.99 4.36 15.92
CA LEU A 104 11.36 3.05 16.08
C LEU A 104 11.01 2.78 17.55
N THR A 105 9.80 2.30 17.80
CA THR A 105 9.37 1.89 19.14
C THR A 105 10.06 0.58 19.55
N ALA A 106 10.05 0.27 20.85
CA ALA A 106 10.62 -0.99 21.34
C ALA A 106 9.91 -2.23 20.75
N ALA A 107 8.60 -2.12 20.47
CA ALA A 107 7.83 -3.18 19.82
C ALA A 107 8.26 -3.38 18.36
N GLU A 108 8.40 -2.30 17.60
CA GLU A 108 8.89 -2.33 16.22
C GLU A 108 10.31 -2.88 16.12
N LYS A 109 11.23 -2.42 16.97
CA LYS A 109 12.60 -2.94 17.01
C LYS A 109 12.64 -4.44 17.28
N ARG A 110 11.74 -4.93 18.15
CA ARG A 110 11.66 -6.36 18.50
C ARG A 110 11.22 -7.22 17.31
N VAL A 111 10.19 -6.79 16.56
CA VAL A 111 9.70 -7.55 15.39
C VAL A 111 10.63 -7.43 14.18
N LEU A 112 11.33 -6.31 14.03
CA LEU A 112 12.29 -6.08 12.95
C LEU A 112 13.66 -6.70 13.21
N ARG A 113 13.95 -7.14 14.44
CA ARG A 113 15.25 -7.73 14.79
C ARG A 113 15.61 -8.93 13.89
N ALA A 114 14.62 -9.74 13.51
CA ALA A 114 14.83 -10.87 12.59
C ALA A 114 15.23 -10.44 11.16
N LEU A 115 14.94 -9.19 10.77
CA LEU A 115 15.33 -8.60 9.50
C LEU A 115 16.63 -7.79 9.58
N ALA A 116 17.14 -7.54 10.79
CA ALA A 116 18.41 -6.85 10.97
C ALA A 116 19.53 -7.76 10.44
N CYS A 117 19.98 -7.49 9.22
CA CYS A 117 21.19 -8.10 8.71
C CYS A 117 22.34 -7.53 9.56
N THR A 118 22.92 -8.34 10.44
CA THR A 118 24.25 -8.04 10.96
C THR A 118 25.14 -8.02 9.73
N SER A 119 25.57 -6.85 9.25
CA SER A 119 26.74 -6.84 8.39
C SER A 119 27.81 -7.50 9.25
N ALA A 120 28.27 -8.67 8.84
CA ALA A 120 29.48 -9.24 9.38
C ALA A 120 30.55 -8.18 9.12
N VAL A 121 30.79 -7.34 10.13
CA VAL A 121 32.02 -6.59 10.20
C VAL A 121 33.05 -7.70 10.30
N ALA A 122 33.71 -7.98 9.19
CA ALA A 122 34.94 -8.72 9.20
C ALA A 122 35.95 -7.85 9.97
N THR A 123 35.88 -7.89 11.30
CA THR A 123 36.97 -7.44 12.16
C THR A 123 38.04 -8.51 12.06
N ASN A 124 38.94 -8.37 11.09
CA ASN A 124 40.27 -8.95 11.23
C ASN A 124 40.90 -8.21 12.41
N GLY A 125 41.14 -8.95 13.50
CA GLY A 125 41.21 -8.40 14.85
C GLY A 125 42.52 -7.72 15.25
N ALA A 126 42.45 -7.10 16.43
CA ALA A 126 43.45 -7.16 17.49
C ALA A 126 42.83 -6.52 18.76
N GLU A 127 43.17 -7.10 19.90
CA GLU A 127 42.64 -6.89 21.25
C GLU A 127 42.84 -5.45 21.78
N ASP A 128 41.89 -4.92 22.56
CA ASP A 128 42.10 -4.44 23.94
C ASP A 128 40.77 -3.84 24.49
N GLY A 129 40.60 -3.93 25.81
CA GLY A 129 39.34 -3.72 26.53
C GLY A 129 38.76 -2.31 26.48
N GLY A 130 37.44 -2.24 26.65
CA GLY A 130 36.71 -0.99 26.84
C GLY A 130 35.23 -1.18 26.57
N GLU A 131 34.42 -0.93 27.59
CA GLU A 131 32.96 -0.94 27.59
C GLU A 131 32.40 0.01 26.50
N VAL A 132 31.56 -0.50 25.57
CA VAL A 132 30.90 0.31 24.54
C VAL A 132 29.43 -0.15 24.37
N PRO A 133 28.46 0.76 24.39
CA PRO A 133 27.04 0.45 24.51
C PRO A 133 26.48 -0.20 23.24
N GLU A 134 25.51 -1.11 23.40
CA GLU A 134 24.68 -1.65 22.31
C GLU A 134 23.82 -0.55 21.67
N SER A 135 24.45 0.34 20.90
CA SER A 135 23.76 1.22 19.97
C SER A 135 23.69 0.49 18.62
N ILE A 136 22.54 -0.12 18.35
CA ILE A 136 22.18 -0.54 16.99
C ILE A 136 21.86 0.74 16.22
N THR A 137 22.90 1.43 15.74
CA THR A 137 22.78 2.79 15.17
C THR A 137 22.61 2.83 13.66
N SER A 138 22.61 1.70 12.95
CA SER A 138 22.33 1.70 11.51
C SER A 138 21.84 0.35 11.02
N ILE A 139 20.51 0.21 10.86
CA ILE A 139 19.96 -0.81 9.97
C ILE A 139 20.07 -0.22 8.56
N SER A 140 21.17 -0.52 7.88
CA SER A 140 21.36 -0.18 6.47
C SER A 140 20.48 -1.10 5.63
N VAL A 141 19.35 -0.58 5.12
CA VAL A 141 18.49 -1.30 4.17
C VAL A 141 19.17 -1.25 2.80
N SER A 142 19.95 -2.28 2.50
CA SER A 142 20.44 -2.51 1.14
C SER A 142 19.26 -2.80 0.19
N ASN A 143 19.41 -2.54 -1.12
CA ASN A 143 18.36 -2.88 -2.11
C ASN A 143 17.94 -4.37 -2.06
N SER A 144 18.85 -5.27 -1.68
CA SER A 144 18.55 -6.68 -1.40
C SER A 144 17.57 -6.90 -0.24
N THR A 145 17.53 -5.96 0.71
CA THR A 145 16.61 -5.98 1.86
C THR A 145 15.21 -5.54 1.45
N ASN A 146 15.07 -4.65 0.46
CA ASN A 146 13.76 -4.27 -0.11
C ASN A 146 13.10 -5.46 -0.81
N ASP A 147 13.85 -6.23 -1.60
CA ASP A 147 13.34 -7.46 -2.24
C ASP A 147 12.94 -8.52 -1.21
N LYS A 148 13.72 -8.66 -0.11
CA LYS A 148 13.39 -9.56 0.99
C LYS A 148 12.15 -9.12 1.77
N ILE A 149 11.95 -7.81 1.97
CA ILE A 149 10.76 -7.26 2.62
C ILE A 149 9.52 -7.44 1.73
N LEU A 150 9.63 -7.22 0.42
CA LEU A 150 8.54 -7.48 -0.53
C LEU A 150 8.19 -8.97 -0.60
N ALA A 151 9.20 -9.85 -0.64
CA ALA A 151 9.00 -11.30 -0.63
C ALA A 151 8.36 -11.79 0.68
N LEU A 152 8.73 -11.20 1.83
CA LEU A 152 8.11 -11.53 3.11
C LEU A 152 6.68 -10.99 3.19
N PHE A 153 6.43 -9.78 2.68
CA PHE A 153 5.10 -9.17 2.62
C PHE A 153 4.16 -10.02 1.75
N MET A 154 4.61 -10.45 0.55
CA MET A 154 3.87 -11.36 -0.31
C MET A 154 3.64 -12.74 0.33
N ARG A 155 4.61 -13.26 1.09
CA ARG A 155 4.49 -14.58 1.76
C ARG A 155 3.62 -14.56 3.02
N LEU A 156 3.47 -13.42 3.67
CA LEU A 156 2.60 -13.23 4.83
C LEU A 156 1.17 -12.85 4.47
N TYR A 157 0.93 -12.28 3.27
CA TYR A 157 -0.41 -11.83 2.84
C TYR A 157 -1.15 -12.79 1.89
N LEU A 158 -0.53 -13.89 1.44
CA LEU A 158 -1.10 -14.78 0.42
C LEU A 158 -1.36 -16.22 0.89
N HIS A 159 -1.77 -16.40 2.16
CA HIS A 159 -2.28 -17.68 2.65
C HIS A 159 -3.74 -17.59 3.06
#